data_AF-A0A8H4AP37-F1
#
_entry.id   AF-A0A8H4AP37-F1
#
_cell.length_a   1.000
_cell.length_b   1.000
_cell.length_c   1.000
_cell.angle_alpha   90.00
_cell.angle_beta   90.00
_cell.angle_gamma   90.00
#
_symmetry.space_group_name_H-M   'P 1'
#
loop_
_entity.id
_entity.type
_entity.pdbx_description
1 polymer ?
#
loop_
_entity_poly.entity_id
_entity_poly.type
_entity_poly.pdbx_seq_one_letter_code
_entity_poly.pdbx_strand_id
1 'polypeptide(L)'
;MSDNESESPINKEPSLTNSDTKWMDYKERIRSPAEHYEIKPTMPDSLDPEKWNNYREELSNFLEYMNLTPIYSELALIDNILNKFPSESDQKIIDEYKKTVENKNRPNTKHSRKYNKTDLKKKSDTSSFYQKKGTRSRNIRFARNLLVATRKLGNGDVRKNFFNRAKFPMSILTDKDITPIIDEFKDLFKDFLKI
;
A
#
# COMPACT_ATOMS: atom_id res chain seq x y z
N MET A 1 42.53 23.38 -39.38
CA MET A 1 41.69 23.67 -38.20
C MET A 1 40.43 22.87 -38.39
N SER A 2 40.32 21.76 -37.68
CA SER A 2 39.17 20.85 -37.71
C SER A 2 38.84 20.58 -36.26
N ASP A 3 37.82 21.27 -35.76
CA ASP A 3 37.34 21.14 -34.40
C ASP A 3 36.49 19.87 -34.32
N ASN A 4 37.00 18.89 -33.58
CA ASN A 4 36.26 17.68 -33.22
C ASN A 4 35.28 18.03 -32.09
N GLU A 5 34.00 18.08 -32.41
CA GLU A 5 32.92 17.95 -31.43
C GLU A 5 32.93 16.53 -30.86
N SER A 6 33.51 16.36 -29.67
CA SER A 6 33.30 15.14 -28.88
C SER A 6 32.03 15.32 -28.04
N GLU A 7 30.87 14.98 -28.62
CA GLU A 7 29.66 14.74 -27.86
C GLU A 7 29.89 13.57 -26.90
N SER A 8 29.94 13.88 -25.61
CA SER A 8 29.87 12.87 -24.55
C SER A 8 28.40 12.56 -24.32
N PRO A 9 27.90 11.33 -24.51
CA PRO A 9 26.54 10.99 -24.10
C PRO A 9 26.54 10.94 -22.57
N ILE A 10 25.99 11.98 -21.94
CA ILE A 10 25.69 11.96 -20.51
C ILE A 10 24.61 10.89 -20.30
N ASN A 11 25.06 9.67 -20.03
CA ASN A 11 24.29 8.64 -19.35
C ASN A 11 23.93 9.19 -17.96
N LYS A 12 22.82 9.93 -17.88
CA LYS A 12 22.11 10.13 -16.63
C LYS A 12 21.48 8.80 -16.27
N GLU A 13 22.23 7.96 -15.58
CA GLU A 13 21.65 6.89 -14.78
C GLU A 13 20.55 7.50 -13.88
N PRO A 14 19.33 6.96 -13.86
CA PRO A 14 18.31 7.41 -12.93
C PRO A 14 18.77 7.04 -11.51
N SER A 15 19.14 8.05 -10.73
CA SER A 15 19.59 7.90 -9.35
C SER A 15 18.57 7.12 -8.52
N LEU A 16 19.03 6.01 -7.92
CA LEU A 16 18.30 5.11 -7.02
C LEU A 16 17.93 5.72 -5.64
N THR A 17 17.89 7.04 -5.50
CA THR A 17 17.80 7.76 -4.21
C THR A 17 16.38 7.89 -3.63
N ASN A 18 15.36 7.27 -4.23
CA ASN A 18 13.94 7.49 -3.83
C ASN A 18 13.30 6.42 -2.93
N SER A 19 13.98 5.30 -2.62
CA SER A 19 13.41 4.27 -1.74
C SER A 19 13.71 4.49 -0.26
N ASP A 20 14.92 4.94 0.05
CA ASP A 20 15.43 4.93 1.42
C ASP A 20 14.90 6.11 2.22
N THR A 21 14.76 7.28 1.58
CA THR A 21 14.06 8.45 2.13
C THR A 21 12.64 8.10 2.53
N LYS A 22 11.92 7.37 1.65
CA LYS A 22 10.54 6.95 1.93
C LYS A 22 10.44 6.03 3.14
N TRP A 23 11.42 5.14 3.35
CA TRP A 23 11.41 4.27 4.53
C TRP A 23 11.63 5.04 5.82
N MET A 24 12.56 6.00 5.82
CA MET A 24 12.79 6.87 6.97
C MET A 24 11.54 7.69 7.31
N ASP A 25 10.80 8.17 6.30
CA ASP A 25 9.53 8.88 6.53
C ASP A 25 8.51 7.99 7.26
N TYR A 26 8.37 6.71 6.87
CA TYR A 26 7.44 5.80 7.56
C TYR A 26 7.90 5.45 8.97
N LYS A 27 9.22 5.34 9.20
CA LYS A 27 9.80 5.15 10.54
C LYS A 27 9.54 6.36 11.44
N GLU A 28 9.63 7.57 10.89
CA GLU A 28 9.31 8.78 11.62
C GLU A 28 7.81 8.87 11.94
N ARG A 29 6.94 8.56 10.97
CA ARG A 29 5.47 8.52 11.15
C ARG A 29 5.03 7.56 12.26
N ILE A 30 5.69 6.41 12.42
CA ILE A 30 5.36 5.49 13.53
C ILE A 30 5.79 6.01 14.90
N ARG A 31 6.86 6.81 14.97
CA ARG A 31 7.33 7.48 16.19
C ARG A 31 6.45 8.67 16.56
N SER A 32 6.14 9.52 15.58
CA SER A 32 5.35 10.73 15.73
C SER A 32 4.10 10.66 14.84
N PRO A 33 2.95 10.24 15.40
CA PRO A 33 1.72 10.12 14.61
C PRO A 33 1.29 11.50 14.11
N ALA A 34 1.09 11.61 12.80
CA ALA A 34 0.42 12.77 12.20
C ALA A 34 -1.07 12.80 12.61
N GLU A 35 -1.65 14.00 12.67
CA GLU A 35 -3.04 14.22 13.07
C GLU A 35 -4.03 13.37 12.26
N HIS A 36 -5.14 13.03 12.93
CA HIS A 36 -6.15 12.10 12.44
C HIS A 36 -7.41 12.87 12.04
N TYR A 37 -7.76 12.83 10.75
CA TYR A 37 -8.96 13.48 10.23
C TYR A 37 -9.93 12.41 9.75
N GLU A 38 -10.84 12.02 10.63
CA GLU A 38 -11.91 11.07 10.29
C GLU A 38 -13.07 11.74 9.54
N ILE A 39 -13.21 13.06 9.72
CA ILE A 39 -14.26 13.86 9.13
C ILE A 39 -13.73 14.51 7.85
N LYS A 40 -14.51 14.40 6.76
CA LYS A 40 -14.20 15.08 5.52
C LYS A 40 -14.20 16.59 5.77
N PRO A 41 -13.11 17.31 5.46
CA PRO A 41 -13.04 18.75 5.70
C PRO A 41 -14.05 19.50 4.84
N THR A 42 -14.52 20.62 5.36
CA THR A 42 -15.48 21.50 4.69
C THR A 42 -14.77 22.41 3.71
N MET A 43 -15.31 22.53 2.50
CA MET A 43 -14.76 23.43 1.49
C MET A 43 -14.85 24.89 1.98
N PRO A 44 -13.79 25.71 1.84
CA PRO A 44 -13.86 27.12 2.20
C PRO A 44 -14.85 27.88 1.32
N ASP A 45 -15.67 28.73 1.92
CA ASP A 45 -16.62 29.62 1.21
C ASP A 45 -15.99 30.94 0.75
N SER A 46 -14.68 31.12 0.95
CA SER A 46 -13.95 32.36 0.65
C SER A 46 -12.75 32.12 -0.24
N LEU A 47 -12.32 33.15 -0.98
CA LEU A 47 -11.09 33.14 -1.78
C LEU A 47 -9.80 33.37 -0.97
N ASP A 48 -9.89 33.31 0.36
CA ASP A 48 -8.77 33.47 1.28
C ASP A 48 -7.73 32.34 1.08
N PRO A 49 -6.50 32.66 0.64
CA PRO A 49 -5.47 31.67 0.37
C PRO A 49 -5.10 30.82 1.58
N GLU A 50 -5.17 31.36 2.79
CA GLU A 50 -4.81 30.64 4.01
C GLU A 50 -5.82 29.53 4.32
N LYS A 51 -7.12 29.84 4.22
CA LYS A 51 -8.18 28.84 4.35
C LYS A 51 -8.09 27.74 3.30
N TRP A 52 -7.70 28.09 2.08
CA TRP A 52 -7.44 27.10 1.03
C TRP A 52 -6.21 26.23 1.30
N ASN A 53 -5.16 26.79 1.90
CA ASN A 53 -3.99 26.01 2.33
C ASN A 53 -4.38 25.00 3.40
N ASN A 54 -5.07 25.45 4.46
CA ASN A 54 -5.51 24.58 5.55
C ASN A 54 -6.45 23.48 5.02
N TYR A 55 -7.44 23.84 4.19
CA TYR A 55 -8.33 22.85 3.57
C TYR A 55 -7.57 21.80 2.74
N ARG A 56 -6.54 22.20 1.99
CA ARG A 56 -5.72 21.26 1.20
C ARG A 56 -4.95 20.28 2.09
N GLU A 57 -4.40 20.77 3.20
CA GLU A 57 -3.69 19.94 4.19
C GLU A 57 -4.65 18.95 4.87
N GLU A 58 -5.78 19.43 5.39
CA GLU A 58 -6.80 18.59 6.01
C GLU A 58 -7.37 17.56 5.04
N LEU A 59 -7.60 17.94 3.77
CA LEU A 59 -8.11 17.03 2.76
C LEU A 59 -7.09 15.94 2.44
N SER A 60 -5.81 16.29 2.35
CA SER A 60 -4.73 15.32 2.17
C SER A 60 -4.70 14.31 3.32
N ASN A 61 -4.77 14.77 4.56
CA ASN A 61 -4.81 13.91 5.75
C ASN A 61 -6.05 13.00 5.79
N PHE A 62 -7.23 13.52 5.42
CA PHE A 62 -8.46 12.74 5.32
C PHE A 62 -8.36 11.65 4.24
N LEU A 63 -7.81 11.97 3.07
CA LEU A 63 -7.63 10.99 1.99
C LEU A 63 -6.62 9.90 2.38
N GLU A 64 -5.56 10.24 3.11
CA GLU A 64 -4.65 9.25 3.68
C GLU A 64 -5.39 8.31 4.66
N TYR A 65 -6.25 8.87 5.53
CA TYR A 65 -7.06 8.08 6.45
C TYR A 65 -8.02 7.12 5.73
N MET A 66 -8.70 7.58 4.68
CA MET A 66 -9.64 6.75 3.91
C MET A 66 -8.99 5.53 3.25
N ASN A 67 -7.66 5.53 3.06
CA ASN A 67 -6.93 4.36 2.57
C ASN A 67 -6.84 3.22 3.60
N LEU A 68 -7.13 3.47 4.88
CA LEU A 68 -7.05 2.48 5.95
C LEU A 68 -8.24 1.53 5.99
N THR A 69 -9.44 2.01 5.64
CA THR A 69 -10.67 1.20 5.61
C THR A 69 -10.52 -0.11 4.81
N PRO A 70 -10.03 -0.11 3.55
CA PRO A 70 -9.80 -1.36 2.83
C PRO A 70 -8.74 -2.23 3.53
N ILE A 71 -7.67 -1.65 4.07
CA ILE A 71 -6.63 -2.41 4.80
C ILE A 71 -7.23 -3.15 6.00
N TYR A 72 -8.11 -2.50 6.77
CA TYR A 72 -8.76 -3.12 7.93
C TYR A 72 -9.70 -4.26 7.55
N SER A 73 -10.45 -4.11 6.45
CA SER A 73 -11.29 -5.19 5.94
C SER A 73 -10.46 -6.43 5.53
N GLU A 74 -9.29 -6.21 4.95
CA GLU A 74 -8.40 -7.27 4.50
C GLU A 74 -7.64 -7.91 5.66
N LEU A 75 -7.29 -7.16 6.72
CA LEU A 75 -6.78 -7.73 7.97
C LEU A 75 -7.79 -8.67 8.63
N ALA A 76 -9.06 -8.27 8.69
CA ALA A 76 -10.12 -9.12 9.22
C ALA A 76 -10.30 -10.41 8.39
N LEU A 77 -10.11 -10.33 7.06
CA LEU A 77 -10.10 -11.51 6.20
C LEU A 77 -8.93 -12.45 6.54
N ILE A 78 -7.71 -11.91 6.70
CA ILE A 78 -6.53 -12.69 7.12
C ILE A 78 -6.77 -13.37 8.47
N ASP A 79 -7.35 -12.67 9.45
CA ASP A 79 -7.69 -13.24 10.75
C ASP A 79 -8.66 -14.42 10.62
N ASN A 80 -9.69 -14.26 9.80
CA ASN A 80 -10.66 -15.34 9.54
C ASN A 80 -10.00 -16.55 8.88
N ILE A 81 -9.01 -16.36 8.00
CA ILE A 81 -8.28 -17.46 7.37
C ILE A 81 -7.36 -18.14 8.39
N LEU A 82 -6.63 -17.37 9.20
CA LEU A 82 -5.77 -17.90 10.26
C LEU A 82 -6.57 -18.69 11.30
N ASN A 83 -7.77 -18.22 11.68
CA ASN A 83 -8.64 -18.96 12.59
C ASN A 83 -9.11 -20.30 12.02
N LYS A 84 -9.28 -20.39 10.70
CA LYS A 84 -9.61 -21.65 10.01
C LYS A 84 -8.41 -22.58 9.85
N PHE A 85 -7.21 -22.01 9.78
CA PHE A 85 -5.97 -22.71 9.46
C PHE A 85 -4.82 -22.29 10.41
N PRO A 86 -4.94 -22.52 11.73
CA PRO A 86 -4.06 -21.90 12.73
C PRO A 86 -2.60 -22.37 12.67
N SER A 87 -2.37 -23.63 12.28
CA SER A 87 -1.04 -24.26 12.24
C SER A 87 -0.46 -24.39 10.84
N GLU A 88 -1.09 -23.75 9.85
CA GLU A 88 -0.70 -23.90 8.46
C GLU A 88 0.42 -22.93 8.06
N SER A 89 1.11 -23.30 6.98
CA SER A 89 2.17 -22.46 6.41
C SER A 89 1.62 -21.13 5.91
N ASP A 90 2.43 -20.07 5.99
CA ASP A 90 2.08 -18.75 5.43
C ASP A 90 1.70 -18.83 3.95
N GLN A 91 2.36 -19.73 3.21
CA GLN A 91 2.06 -19.93 1.80
C GLN A 91 0.63 -20.44 1.59
N LYS A 92 0.14 -21.36 2.44
CA LYS A 92 -1.25 -21.83 2.38
C LYS A 92 -2.24 -20.72 2.75
N ILE A 93 -1.94 -19.90 3.76
CA ILE A 93 -2.77 -18.74 4.13
C ILE A 93 -2.89 -17.75 2.96
N ILE A 94 -1.77 -17.44 2.31
CA ILE A 94 -1.74 -16.56 1.12
C ILE A 94 -2.52 -17.16 -0.04
N ASP A 95 -2.42 -18.47 -0.26
CA ASP A 95 -3.15 -19.13 -1.35
C ASP A 95 -4.65 -19.18 -1.09
N GLU A 96 -5.07 -19.35 0.16
CA GLU A 96 -6.48 -19.25 0.53
C GLU A 96 -7.00 -17.81 0.40
N TYR A 97 -6.21 -16.83 0.83
CA TYR A 97 -6.51 -15.42 0.63
C TYR A 97 -6.77 -15.11 -0.85
N LYS A 98 -5.90 -15.57 -1.76
CA LYS A 98 -6.10 -15.38 -3.20
C LYS A 98 -7.43 -15.95 -3.68
N LYS A 99 -7.76 -17.19 -3.30
CA LYS A 99 -9.04 -17.81 -3.70
C LYS A 99 -10.21 -16.97 -3.22
N THR A 100 -10.17 -16.48 -1.97
CA THR A 100 -11.27 -15.68 -1.41
C THR A 100 -11.46 -14.34 -2.12
N VAL A 101 -10.36 -13.67 -2.51
CA VAL A 101 -10.41 -12.38 -3.22
C VAL A 101 -10.76 -12.56 -4.71
N GLU A 102 -10.22 -13.59 -5.38
CA GLU A 102 -10.60 -13.95 -6.75
C GLU A 102 -12.09 -14.28 -6.88
N ASN A 103 -12.68 -14.87 -5.82
CA ASN A 103 -14.10 -15.21 -5.78
C ASN A 103 -15.04 -14.02 -5.45
N LYS A 104 -14.53 -12.90 -4.94
CA LYS A 104 -15.38 -11.78 -4.46
C LYS A 104 -15.22 -10.45 -5.18
N ASN A 105 -14.16 -10.20 -5.97
CA ASN A 105 -13.93 -8.85 -6.54
C ASN A 105 -13.47 -8.83 -8.00
N ARG A 106 -14.44 -8.68 -8.91
CA ARG A 106 -14.39 -7.59 -9.89
C ARG A 106 -15.77 -6.94 -10.00
N PRO A 107 -16.08 -5.86 -9.28
CA PRO A 107 -17.12 -4.97 -9.74
C PRO A 107 -16.70 -4.45 -11.12
N ASN A 108 -17.52 -4.70 -12.14
CA ASN A 108 -17.38 -4.10 -13.46
C ASN A 108 -17.68 -2.59 -13.33
N THR A 109 -16.76 -1.80 -12.78
CA THR A 109 -16.85 -0.34 -12.81
C THR A 109 -16.67 0.13 -14.25
N LYS A 110 -17.29 1.23 -14.66
CA LYS A 110 -17.12 1.79 -16.04
C LYS A 110 -15.66 2.11 -16.40
N HIS A 111 -14.76 2.21 -15.41
CA HIS A 111 -13.31 2.33 -15.59
C HIS A 111 -12.53 1.01 -15.47
N SER A 112 -13.17 -0.08 -15.04
CA SER A 112 -12.70 -1.40 -15.43
C SER A 112 -12.88 -1.46 -16.94
N ARG A 113 -11.79 -1.45 -17.70
CA ARG A 113 -11.87 -1.73 -19.13
C ARG A 113 -12.46 -3.13 -19.26
N LYS A 114 -13.78 -3.21 -19.46
CA LYS A 114 -14.41 -4.29 -20.20
C LYS A 114 -13.77 -4.24 -21.58
N TYR A 115 -12.60 -4.85 -21.72
CA TYR A 115 -12.26 -5.39 -23.02
C TYR A 115 -13.20 -6.56 -23.20
N ASN A 116 -14.26 -6.30 -23.97
CA ASN A 116 -15.11 -7.35 -24.49
C ASN A 116 -14.18 -8.41 -25.10
N LYS A 117 -14.42 -9.67 -24.76
CA LYS A 117 -13.73 -10.85 -25.32
C LYS A 117 -13.79 -10.92 -26.85
N THR A 118 -14.51 -10.02 -27.51
CA THR A 118 -14.68 -9.93 -28.95
C THR A 118 -13.61 -9.11 -29.67
N ASP A 119 -12.80 -8.30 -28.98
CA ASP A 119 -11.69 -7.54 -29.60
C ASP A 119 -10.33 -8.28 -29.55
N LEU A 120 -10.35 -9.58 -29.24
CA LEU A 120 -9.16 -10.45 -29.20
C LEU A 120 -8.57 -10.78 -30.58
N LYS A 121 -9.07 -10.18 -31.66
CA LYS A 121 -8.38 -10.23 -32.96
C LYS A 121 -7.49 -9.01 -33.11
N LYS A 122 -6.19 -9.23 -32.85
CA LYS A 122 -5.04 -8.35 -33.07
C LYS A 122 -4.70 -7.39 -31.93
N LYS A 123 -3.94 -7.90 -30.95
CA LYS A 123 -2.71 -7.26 -30.46
C LYS A 123 -1.94 -8.26 -29.57
N SER A 124 -0.64 -8.33 -29.80
CA SER A 124 0.32 -9.36 -29.40
C SER A 124 0.33 -9.76 -27.91
N ASP A 125 0.58 -11.05 -27.70
CA ASP A 125 0.43 -11.82 -26.45
C ASP A 125 1.35 -11.44 -25.27
N THR A 126 2.27 -10.49 -25.42
CA THR A 126 3.20 -10.13 -24.34
C THR A 126 2.61 -9.11 -23.36
N SER A 127 1.80 -8.14 -23.82
CA SER A 127 1.30 -7.06 -22.95
C SER A 127 0.30 -7.54 -21.87
N SER A 128 -0.55 -8.51 -22.21
CA SER A 128 -1.53 -9.14 -21.32
C SER A 128 -0.86 -9.98 -20.23
N PHE A 129 0.23 -10.68 -20.57
CA PHE A 129 0.93 -11.56 -19.65
C PHE A 129 1.63 -10.78 -18.52
N TYR A 130 2.39 -9.73 -18.87
CA TYR A 130 3.09 -8.90 -17.87
C TYR A 130 2.11 -8.10 -17.00
N GLN A 131 0.99 -7.62 -17.56
CA GLN A 131 -0.04 -6.92 -16.79
C GLN A 131 -0.74 -7.85 -15.78
N LYS A 132 -1.09 -9.08 -16.17
CA LYS A 132 -1.68 -10.06 -15.25
C LYS A 132 -0.69 -10.52 -14.17
N LYS A 133 0.59 -10.70 -14.54
CA LYS A 133 1.66 -11.08 -13.60
C LYS A 133 1.92 -9.98 -12.56
N GLY A 134 1.91 -8.71 -12.98
CA GLY A 134 2.05 -7.54 -12.11
C GLY A 134 0.94 -7.47 -11.05
N THR A 135 -0.33 -7.55 -11.45
CA THR A 135 -1.47 -7.50 -10.52
C THR A 135 -1.50 -8.69 -9.56
N ARG A 136 -1.15 -9.90 -10.04
CA ARG A 136 -1.06 -11.11 -9.20
C ARG A 136 0.06 -11.01 -8.17
N SER A 137 1.21 -10.48 -8.56
CA SER A 137 2.35 -10.27 -7.65
C SER A 137 2.07 -9.22 -6.58
N ARG A 138 1.33 -8.15 -6.95
CA ARG A 138 0.90 -7.09 -6.03
C ARG A 138 -0.05 -7.58 -4.95
N ASN A 139 -1.04 -8.39 -5.31
CA ASN A 139 -1.96 -8.98 -4.34
C ASN A 139 -1.26 -9.98 -3.39
N ILE A 140 -0.25 -10.70 -3.88
CA ILE A 140 0.57 -11.61 -3.05
C ILE A 140 1.37 -10.82 -2.02
N ARG A 141 2.04 -9.75 -2.44
CA ARG A 141 2.87 -8.94 -1.54
C ARG A 141 2.01 -8.20 -0.52
N PHE A 142 0.85 -7.70 -0.94
CA PHE A 142 -0.16 -7.16 -0.05
C PHE A 142 -0.57 -8.17 1.03
N ALA A 143 -1.00 -9.37 0.64
CA ALA A 143 -1.37 -10.43 1.57
C ALA A 143 -0.23 -10.82 2.53
N ARG A 144 1.01 -10.90 2.02
CA ARG A 144 2.20 -11.17 2.83
C ARG A 144 2.42 -10.09 3.88
N ASN A 145 2.37 -8.83 3.50
CA ASN A 145 2.55 -7.70 4.42
C ASN A 145 1.50 -7.70 5.53
N LEU A 146 0.23 -7.94 5.19
CA LEU A 146 -0.84 -8.06 6.18
C LEU A 146 -0.63 -9.25 7.11
N LEU A 147 -0.26 -10.41 6.56
CA LEU A 147 0.00 -11.63 7.33
C LEU A 147 1.17 -11.47 8.30
N VAL A 148 2.27 -10.85 7.86
CA VAL A 148 3.43 -10.55 8.73
C VAL A 148 3.02 -9.59 9.84
N ALA A 149 2.25 -8.54 9.52
CA ALA A 149 1.72 -7.63 10.54
C ALA A 149 0.83 -8.38 11.55
N THR A 150 -0.04 -9.27 11.08
CA THR A 150 -0.88 -10.12 11.93
C THR A 150 -0.06 -10.99 12.87
N ARG A 151 0.96 -11.70 12.37
CA ARG A 151 1.79 -12.59 13.20
C ARG A 151 2.70 -11.83 14.16
N LYS A 152 3.29 -10.71 13.74
CA LYS A 152 4.25 -9.97 14.58
C LYS A 152 3.59 -9.11 15.66
N LEU A 153 2.40 -8.58 15.38
CA LEU A 153 1.71 -7.63 16.26
C LEU A 153 0.53 -8.26 17.01
N GLY A 154 0.00 -9.38 16.54
CA GLY A 154 -1.03 -10.17 17.21
C GLY A 154 -2.37 -9.45 17.38
N ASN A 155 -2.48 -8.61 18.41
CA ASN A 155 -3.71 -7.91 18.79
C ASN A 155 -4.24 -7.02 17.65
N GLY A 156 -5.55 -7.09 17.38
CA GLY A 156 -6.24 -6.25 16.40
C GLY A 156 -6.06 -4.75 16.64
N ASP A 157 -6.08 -4.30 17.89
CA ASP A 157 -5.95 -2.88 18.24
C ASP A 157 -4.52 -2.37 18.02
N VAL A 158 -3.53 -3.20 18.32
CA VAL A 158 -2.12 -2.92 18.02
C VAL A 158 -1.90 -2.78 16.52
N ARG A 159 -2.48 -3.69 15.72
CA ARG A 159 -2.39 -3.65 14.27
C ARG A 159 -3.04 -2.40 13.70
N LYS A 160 -4.23 -2.03 14.19
CA LYS A 160 -4.89 -0.78 13.81
C LYS A 160 -4.03 0.43 14.13
N ASN A 161 -3.47 0.49 15.34
CA ASN A 161 -2.56 1.57 15.76
C ASN A 161 -1.33 1.65 14.84
N PHE A 162 -0.71 0.52 14.50
CA PHE A 162 0.40 0.47 13.55
C PHE A 162 0.03 1.09 12.19
N PHE A 163 -1.05 0.62 11.56
CA PHE A 163 -1.47 1.13 10.25
C PHE A 163 -1.97 2.58 10.30
N ASN A 164 -2.61 2.99 11.41
CA ASN A 164 -3.00 4.39 11.65
C ASN A 164 -1.80 5.33 11.70
N ARG A 165 -0.71 4.89 12.32
CA ARG A 165 0.53 5.67 12.42
C ARG A 165 1.28 5.68 11.10
N ALA A 166 1.46 4.52 10.48
CA ALA A 166 2.24 4.40 9.26
C ALA A 166 1.55 5.07 8.06
N LYS A 167 0.20 5.08 8.02
CA LYS A 167 -0.62 5.62 6.92
C LYS A 167 -0.12 5.16 5.55
N PHE A 168 0.17 3.86 5.41
CA PHE A 168 0.73 3.34 4.17
C PHE A 168 -0.24 3.55 3.01
N PRO A 169 0.21 4.15 1.89
CA PRO A 169 -0.57 4.08 0.66
C PRO A 169 -0.59 2.63 0.17
N MET A 170 -1.69 2.25 -0.50
CA MET A 170 -1.87 0.89 -1.01
C MET A 170 -0.70 0.41 -1.88
N SER A 171 -0.09 1.31 -2.64
CA SER A 171 1.08 1.02 -3.48
C SER A 171 2.29 0.52 -2.69
N ILE A 172 2.54 1.07 -1.49
CA ILE A 172 3.63 0.59 -0.63
C ILE A 172 3.33 -0.82 -0.14
N LEU A 173 2.09 -1.08 0.26
CA LEU A 173 1.68 -2.41 0.71
C LEU A 173 1.70 -3.46 -0.42
N THR A 174 1.52 -3.06 -1.68
CA THR A 174 1.57 -4.00 -2.81
C THR A 174 2.96 -4.17 -3.42
N ASP A 175 3.85 -3.18 -3.27
CA ASP A 175 5.11 -3.13 -4.01
C ASP A 175 6.34 -3.31 -3.12
N LYS A 176 6.24 -3.05 -1.82
CA LYS A 176 7.39 -3.08 -0.88
C LYS A 176 7.18 -4.07 0.26
N ASP A 177 8.29 -4.52 0.86
CA ASP A 177 8.26 -5.32 2.09
C ASP A 177 8.28 -4.38 3.29
N ILE A 178 7.20 -4.36 4.07
CA ILE A 178 7.04 -3.45 5.22
C ILE A 178 7.60 -4.02 6.52
N THR A 179 8.17 -5.23 6.50
CA THR A 179 8.72 -5.90 7.68
C THR A 179 9.65 -5.01 8.52
N PRO A 180 10.59 -4.24 7.93
CA PRO A 180 11.47 -3.35 8.71
C PRO A 180 10.72 -2.28 9.53
N ILE A 181 9.56 -1.82 9.05
CA ILE A 181 8.73 -0.83 9.75
C ILE A 181 7.92 -1.49 10.86
N ILE A 182 7.45 -2.72 10.64
CA ILE A 182 6.79 -3.52 11.67
C ILE A 182 7.77 -3.79 12.82
N ASP A 183 9.01 -4.14 12.52
CA ASP A 183 10.04 -4.43 13.53
C ASP A 183 10.35 -3.17 14.36
N GLU A 184 10.52 -2.03 13.70
CA GLU A 184 10.73 -0.78 14.43
C GLU A 184 9.54 -0.39 15.30
N PHE A 185 8.32 -0.55 14.80
CA PHE A 185 7.13 -0.33 15.61
C PHE A 185 7.10 -1.28 16.82
N LYS A 186 7.42 -2.55 16.61
CA LYS A 186 7.45 -3.54 17.70
C LYS A 186 8.49 -3.16 18.77
N ASP A 187 9.67 -2.70 18.36
CA ASP A 187 10.72 -2.28 19.29
C ASP A 187 10.33 -1.02 20.09
N LEU A 188 9.67 -0.05 19.44
CA LEU A 188 9.18 1.17 20.09
C LEU A 188 8.07 0.91 21.11
N PHE A 189 7.21 -0.05 20.84
CA PHE A 189 6.02 -0.32 21.65
C PHE A 189 6.11 -1.62 22.47
N LYS A 190 7.28 -2.28 22.53
CA LYS A 190 7.48 -3.59 23.17
C LYS A 190 6.92 -3.68 24.59
N ASP A 191 7.06 -2.61 25.38
CA ASP A 191 6.61 -2.56 26.78
C ASP A 191 5.07 -2.52 26.89
N PHE A 192 4.39 -2.00 25.87
CA PHE A 192 2.94 -1.98 25.75
C PHE A 192 2.38 -3.25 25.12
N LEU A 193 3.20 -4.02 24.41
CA LEU A 193 2.75 -5.18 23.65
C LEU A 193 2.50 -6.42 24.51
N LYS A 194 3.01 -6.49 25.76
CA LYS A 194 2.88 -7.64 26.69
C LYS A 194 2.75 -8.98 25.95
N ILE A 195 3.74 -9.25 25.10
CA ILE A 195 3.90 -10.55 24.41
C ILE A 195 4.69 -11.46 25.34
#